data_AF-A0A189U249-F1
#
_entry.id   AF-A0A189U249-F1
#
_cell.length_a   1.000
_cell.length_b   1.000
_cell.length_c   1.000
_cell.angle_alpha   90.00
_cell.angle_beta   90.00
_cell.angle_gamma   90.00
#
_symmetry.space_group_name_H-M   'P 1'
#
loop_
_entity.id
_entity.type
_entity.pdbx_description
1 polymer ?
#
loop_
_entity_poly.entity_id
_entity_poly.type
_entity_poly.pdbx_seq_one_letter_code
_entity_poly.pdbx_strand_id
1 'polypeptide(L)'
;DMIHISHGPVGCGQYSRAGRRNYYVGTTGVNTFGTMNFTSDFQEKDIVFGGDKKLAKLINEIESLFPLHKGISVQSECPIGLIGDDIEAVSKKASKEIDKPVVPVRCEGFRGVSQSLGHHIANDAVRDWVLGKRDGDNSFETTPYDVSIIGDYNIGGD
;
A
#
# COMPACT_ATOMS: atom_id res chain seq x y z
N ASP A 1 3.87 3.22 -9.34
CA ASP A 1 5.15 2.49 -9.23
C ASP A 1 5.41 1.96 -7.80
N MET A 2 4.38 1.93 -6.94
CA MET A 2 4.40 1.24 -5.64
C MET A 2 3.82 -0.18 -5.75
N ILE A 3 4.19 -1.04 -4.81
CA ILE A 3 3.57 -2.35 -4.59
C ILE A 3 2.57 -2.24 -3.44
N HIS A 4 1.38 -2.81 -3.61
CA HIS A 4 0.32 -2.81 -2.61
C HIS A 4 0.08 -4.24 -2.12
N ILE A 5 0.38 -4.49 -0.85
CA ILE A 5 0.19 -5.79 -0.20
C ILE A 5 -1.22 -5.84 0.39
N SER A 6 -2.08 -6.72 -0.13
CA SER A 6 -3.31 -7.16 0.56
C SER A 6 -2.91 -8.06 1.73
N HIS A 7 -2.82 -7.46 2.92
CA HIS A 7 -2.27 -8.11 4.10
C HIS A 7 -3.38 -8.81 4.88
N GLY A 8 -3.47 -10.12 4.67
CA GLY A 8 -4.49 -11.00 5.24
C GLY A 8 -4.58 -12.30 4.45
N PRO A 9 -5.72 -13.01 4.53
CA PRO A 9 -6.03 -14.18 3.71
C PRO A 9 -6.07 -13.86 2.21
N VAL A 10 -6.18 -14.88 1.36
CA VAL A 10 -6.11 -14.71 -0.10
C VAL A 10 -7.29 -13.93 -0.73
N GLY A 11 -8.43 -13.84 -0.03
CA GLY A 11 -9.72 -13.46 -0.61
C GLY A 11 -9.78 -12.04 -1.17
N CYS A 12 -9.50 -11.01 -0.35
CA CYS A 12 -9.79 -9.63 -0.73
C CYS A 12 -8.92 -9.17 -1.90
N GLY A 13 -7.61 -9.47 -1.85
CA GLY A 13 -6.70 -9.19 -2.96
C GLY A 13 -7.11 -9.89 -4.26
N GLN A 14 -7.59 -11.14 -4.17
CA GLN A 14 -7.98 -11.90 -5.36
C GLN A 14 -9.25 -11.35 -6.03
N TYR A 15 -10.29 -11.04 -5.27
CA TYR A 15 -11.54 -10.51 -5.83
C TYR A 15 -11.41 -9.07 -6.34
N SER A 16 -10.51 -8.27 -5.75
CA SER A 16 -10.25 -6.90 -6.18
C SER A 16 -9.23 -6.80 -7.33
N ARG A 17 -8.47 -7.87 -7.61
CA ARG A 17 -7.42 -7.90 -8.62
C ARG A 17 -7.95 -7.48 -10.00
N ALA A 18 -7.51 -6.32 -10.47
CA ALA A 18 -7.84 -5.77 -11.79
C ALA A 18 -9.36 -5.65 -12.07
N GLY A 19 -10.21 -5.67 -11.05
CA GLY A 19 -11.66 -5.49 -11.20
C GLY A 19 -12.04 -4.04 -11.50
N ARG A 20 -11.20 -3.07 -11.12
CA ARG A 20 -11.38 -1.64 -11.39
C ARG A 20 -10.44 -1.19 -12.51
N ARG A 21 -10.98 -0.42 -13.46
CA ARG A 21 -10.29 0.02 -14.70
C ARG A 21 -9.46 1.31 -14.52
N ASN A 22 -8.74 1.45 -13.41
CA ASN A 22 -7.82 2.59 -13.22
C ASN A 22 -6.57 2.45 -14.09
N TYR A 23 -6.58 3.11 -15.25
CA TYR A 23 -5.54 2.98 -16.27
C TYR A 23 -4.22 3.60 -15.80
N TYR A 24 -3.11 3.04 -16.30
CA TYR A 24 -1.76 3.53 -16.06
C TYR A 24 -0.85 3.18 -17.24
N VAL A 25 0.29 3.87 -17.34
CA VAL A 25 1.34 3.60 -18.31
C VAL A 25 2.58 3.05 -17.59
N GLY A 26 3.12 1.95 -18.09
CA GLY A 26 4.34 1.34 -17.57
C GLY A 26 4.50 -0.13 -17.99
N THR A 27 5.53 -0.79 -17.46
CA THR A 27 5.80 -2.21 -17.68
C THR A 27 5.40 -2.98 -16.42
N THR A 28 4.24 -3.63 -16.47
CA THR A 28 3.68 -4.38 -15.34
C THR A 28 4.63 -5.48 -14.87
N GLY A 29 4.90 -5.55 -13.56
CA GLY A 29 5.82 -6.50 -12.95
C GLY A 29 7.28 -6.07 -12.97
N VAL A 30 7.61 -4.94 -13.61
CA VAL A 30 8.95 -4.37 -13.64
C VAL A 30 8.99 -3.04 -12.88
N ASN A 31 8.33 -1.98 -13.40
CA ASN A 31 8.31 -0.66 -12.79
C ASN A 31 6.90 -0.17 -12.39
N THR A 32 5.87 -0.94 -12.75
CA THR A 32 4.47 -0.69 -12.39
C THR A 32 3.80 -1.99 -12.01
N PHE A 33 2.77 -1.92 -11.18
CA PHE A 33 2.24 -3.11 -10.49
C PHE A 33 0.71 -3.12 -10.39
N GLY A 34 0.01 -2.18 -11.05
CA GLY A 34 -1.40 -1.86 -10.78
C GLY A 34 -2.43 -2.97 -11.07
N THR A 35 -2.05 -4.04 -11.77
CA THR A 35 -2.92 -5.20 -12.08
C THR A 35 -2.46 -6.51 -11.44
N MET A 36 -1.40 -6.47 -10.61
CA MET A 36 -0.90 -7.61 -9.86
C MET A 36 -1.58 -7.70 -8.49
N ASN A 37 -1.66 -8.90 -7.93
CA ASN A 37 -2.11 -9.14 -6.56
C ASN A 37 -0.92 -9.60 -5.73
N PHE A 38 -0.46 -8.75 -4.81
CA PHE A 38 0.52 -9.11 -3.80
C PHE A 38 -0.24 -9.32 -2.50
N THR A 39 -0.10 -10.50 -1.90
CA THR A 39 -0.80 -10.84 -0.66
C THR A 39 0.12 -11.60 0.26
N SER A 40 -0.08 -11.43 1.57
CA SER A 40 0.58 -12.26 2.57
C SER A 40 -0.04 -13.64 2.72
N ASP A 41 -1.20 -13.92 2.10
CA ASP A 41 -1.88 -15.21 2.11
C ASP A 41 -1.89 -15.89 3.49
N PHE A 42 -2.55 -15.25 4.46
CA PHE A 42 -2.62 -15.74 5.83
C PHE A 42 -3.19 -17.15 5.88
N GLN A 43 -2.45 -18.01 6.58
CA GLN A 43 -2.86 -19.34 6.98
C GLN A 43 -3.25 -19.32 8.45
N GLU A 44 -3.82 -20.42 8.94
CA GLU A 44 -4.26 -20.54 10.34
C GLU A 44 -3.15 -20.20 11.35
N LYS A 45 -1.91 -20.62 11.09
CA LYS A 45 -0.75 -20.27 11.94
C LYS A 45 -0.52 -18.76 12.05
N ASP A 46 -0.81 -18.00 10.99
CA ASP A 46 -0.60 -16.55 10.97
C ASP A 46 -1.69 -15.85 11.79
N ILE A 47 -2.89 -16.44 11.82
CA ILE A 47 -3.98 -16.00 12.71
C ILE A 47 -3.64 -16.29 14.18
N VAL A 48 -3.08 -17.48 14.47
CA VAL A 48 -2.78 -17.91 15.84
C VAL A 48 -1.57 -17.18 16.43
N PHE A 49 -0.54 -16.92 15.62
CA PHE A 49 0.74 -16.41 16.10
C PHE A 49 1.08 -14.99 15.63
N GLY A 50 0.19 -14.34 14.88
CA GLY A 50 0.42 -13.03 14.30
C GLY A 50 1.21 -13.07 12.99
N GLY A 51 1.04 -12.03 12.18
CA GLY A 51 1.60 -11.90 10.83
C GLY A 51 2.83 -11.03 10.72
N ASP A 52 3.23 -10.28 11.76
CA ASP A 52 4.30 -9.28 11.67
C ASP A 52 5.63 -9.83 11.13
N LYS A 53 6.03 -11.03 11.59
CA LYS A 53 7.26 -11.69 11.09
C LYS A 53 7.14 -12.09 9.62
N LYS A 54 5.95 -12.52 9.20
CA LYS A 54 5.66 -12.87 7.80
C LYS A 54 5.68 -11.62 6.94
N LEU A 55 5.11 -10.52 7.40
CA LEU A 55 5.12 -9.22 6.72
C LEU A 55 6.55 -8.70 6.51
N ALA A 56 7.39 -8.73 7.56
CA ALA A 56 8.80 -8.32 7.44
C ALA A 56 9.56 -9.17 6.41
N LYS A 57 9.35 -10.49 6.40
CA LYS A 57 9.94 -11.37 5.39
C LYS A 57 9.44 -11.06 3.98
N LEU A 58 8.13 -10.85 3.83
CA LEU A 58 7.48 -10.54 2.55
C LEU A 58 8.02 -9.23 1.95
N ILE A 59 8.23 -8.19 2.76
CA ILE A 59 8.81 -6.92 2.27
C ILE A 59 10.23 -7.14 1.71
N ASN A 60 11.06 -7.92 2.40
CA ASN A 60 12.40 -8.25 1.91
C ASN A 60 12.37 -9.11 0.62
N GLU A 61 11.41 -10.03 0.51
CA GLU A 61 11.21 -10.80 -0.73
C GLU A 61 10.75 -9.90 -1.89
N ILE A 62 9.89 -8.91 -1.62
CA ILE A 62 9.47 -7.91 -2.61
C ILE A 62 10.65 -7.06 -3.10
N GLU A 63 11.50 -6.58 -2.19
CA GLU A 63 12.69 -5.79 -2.53
C GLU A 63 13.64 -6.58 -3.45
N SER A 64 13.83 -7.88 -3.17
CA SER A 64 14.67 -8.77 -3.97
C SER A 64 14.09 -9.07 -5.35
N LEU A 65 12.78 -9.35 -5.43
CA LEU A 65 12.13 -9.80 -6.67
C LEU A 65 11.68 -8.65 -7.57
N PHE A 66 11.40 -7.47 -6.99
CA PHE A 66 10.85 -6.31 -7.69
C PHE A 66 11.65 -5.02 -7.39
N PRO A 67 12.97 -5.01 -7.61
CA PRO A 67 13.87 -3.98 -7.07
C PRO A 67 13.56 -2.54 -7.53
N LEU A 68 12.85 -2.38 -8.65
CA LEU A 68 12.47 -1.07 -9.20
C LEU A 68 11.20 -0.48 -8.57
N HIS A 69 10.57 -1.14 -7.59
CA HIS A 69 9.47 -0.52 -6.86
C HIS A 69 9.97 0.72 -6.10
N LYS A 70 9.13 1.77 -6.06
CA LYS A 70 9.47 3.03 -5.36
C LYS A 70 8.86 3.17 -3.97
N GLY A 71 8.11 2.17 -3.53
CA GLY A 71 7.49 2.13 -2.22
C GLY A 71 6.55 0.94 -2.08
N ILE A 72 6.14 0.68 -0.85
CA ILE A 72 5.22 -0.40 -0.49
C ILE A 72 4.10 0.19 0.35
N SER A 73 2.87 -0.27 0.17
CA SER A 73 1.79 -0.06 1.15
C SER A 73 1.28 -1.40 1.68
N VAL A 74 0.99 -1.46 2.97
CA VAL A 74 0.42 -2.62 3.64
C VAL A 74 -1.06 -2.34 3.90
N GLN A 75 -1.93 -2.96 3.11
CA GLN A 75 -3.39 -2.78 3.18
C GLN A 75 -3.98 -3.84 4.09
N SER A 76 -4.33 -3.47 5.33
CA SER A 76 -4.87 -4.43 6.30
C SER A 76 -6.22 -4.98 5.88
N GLU A 77 -6.33 -6.30 5.83
CA GLU A 77 -7.62 -6.99 5.80
C GLU A 77 -8.15 -7.24 7.23
N CYS A 78 -9.38 -7.76 7.34
CA CYS A 78 -10.07 -7.89 8.64
C CYS A 78 -9.25 -8.55 9.77
N PRO A 79 -8.49 -9.64 9.56
CA PRO A 79 -7.83 -10.30 10.68
C PRO A 79 -6.74 -9.48 11.36
N ILE A 80 -6.08 -8.58 10.64
CA ILE A 80 -4.89 -7.84 11.13
C ILE A 80 -5.23 -7.05 12.39
N GLY A 81 -6.32 -6.29 12.35
CA GLY A 81 -6.79 -5.50 13.49
C GLY A 81 -7.40 -6.34 14.62
N LEU A 82 -7.91 -7.54 14.32
CA LEU A 82 -8.52 -8.43 15.32
C LEU A 82 -7.48 -9.16 16.15
N ILE A 83 -6.36 -9.58 15.53
CA ILE A 83 -5.29 -10.31 16.23
C ILE A 83 -4.24 -9.38 16.83
N GLY A 84 -4.29 -8.08 16.51
CA GLY A 84 -3.44 -7.07 17.12
C GLY A 84 -2.02 -6.99 16.55
N ASP A 85 -1.82 -7.38 15.29
CA ASP A 85 -0.54 -7.20 14.57
C ASP A 85 -0.14 -5.71 14.54
N ASP A 86 1.15 -5.40 14.66
CA ASP A 86 1.71 -4.03 14.68
C ASP A 86 2.42 -3.70 13.34
N ILE A 87 1.61 -3.50 12.30
CA ILE A 87 2.12 -3.20 10.97
C ILE A 87 2.83 -1.84 10.88
N GLU A 88 2.57 -0.91 11.80
CA GLU A 88 3.26 0.38 11.88
C GLU A 88 4.71 0.20 12.33
N ALA A 89 4.95 -0.62 13.35
CA ALA A 89 6.31 -0.96 13.79
C ALA A 89 7.09 -1.68 12.68
N VAL A 90 6.46 -2.66 12.02
CA VAL A 90 7.08 -3.38 10.88
C VAL A 90 7.40 -2.40 9.74
N SER A 91 6.46 -1.53 9.37
CA SER A 91 6.64 -0.56 8.29
C SER A 91 7.75 0.45 8.57
N LYS A 92 7.82 1.00 9.79
CA LYS A 92 8.89 1.93 10.20
C LYS A 92 10.26 1.28 10.12
N LYS A 93 10.38 0.03 10.57
CA LYS A 93 11.62 -0.71 10.53
C LYS A 93 12.04 -1.01 9.09
N ALA A 94 11.14 -1.59 8.31
CA ALA A 94 11.41 -1.95 6.92
C ALA A 94 11.75 -0.73 6.06
N SER A 95 11.02 0.37 6.21
CA SER A 95 11.26 1.63 5.48
C SER A 95 12.70 2.14 5.67
N LYS A 96 13.24 2.04 6.89
CA LYS A 96 14.64 2.39 7.18
C LYS A 96 15.64 1.39 6.59
N GLU A 97 15.30 0.11 6.56
CA GLU A 97 16.19 -0.95 6.06
C GLU A 97 16.33 -0.92 4.53
N ILE A 98 15.25 -0.62 3.80
CA ILE A 98 15.24 -0.61 2.33
C ILE A 98 15.35 0.80 1.72
N ASP A 99 15.38 1.84 2.54
CA ASP A 99 15.39 3.27 2.13
C ASP A 99 14.27 3.66 1.15
N LYS A 100 13.08 3.07 1.34
CA LYS A 100 11.88 3.36 0.54
C LYS A 100 10.67 3.46 1.47
N PRO A 101 9.66 4.28 1.12
CA PRO A 101 8.46 4.40 1.94
C PRO A 101 7.74 3.04 2.03
N VAL A 102 7.44 2.63 3.27
CA VAL A 102 6.54 1.52 3.59
C VAL A 102 5.38 2.11 4.39
N VAL A 103 4.18 2.07 3.82
CA VAL A 103 3.00 2.78 4.33
C VAL A 103 2.00 1.78 4.94
N PRO A 104 1.85 1.74 6.27
CA PRO A 104 0.81 0.94 6.92
C PRO A 104 -0.56 1.62 6.74
N VAL A 105 -1.57 0.86 6.29
CA VAL A 105 -2.93 1.35 6.10
C VAL A 105 -3.90 0.45 6.86
N ARG A 106 -4.44 0.97 7.97
CA ARG A 106 -5.42 0.29 8.83
C ARG A 106 -6.83 0.33 8.24
N CYS A 107 -6.99 -0.25 7.05
CA CYS A 107 -8.24 -0.29 6.30
C CYS A 107 -9.02 -1.59 6.50
N GLU A 108 -8.94 -2.20 7.70
CA GLU A 108 -9.65 -3.44 7.99
C GLU A 108 -11.15 -3.30 7.71
N GLY A 109 -11.74 -4.25 6.98
CA GLY A 109 -13.12 -4.14 6.46
C GLY A 109 -14.23 -4.08 7.52
N PHE A 110 -13.92 -4.35 8.79
CA PHE A 110 -14.86 -4.16 9.90
C PHE A 110 -14.96 -2.70 10.37
N ARG A 111 -14.07 -1.82 9.91
CA ARG A 111 -14.07 -0.40 10.30
C ARG A 111 -15.10 0.38 9.49
N GLY A 112 -15.89 1.19 10.19
CA GLY A 112 -16.90 2.03 9.55
C GLY A 112 -18.09 1.22 9.05
N VAL A 113 -18.77 1.74 8.03
CA VAL A 113 -20.03 1.16 7.51
C VAL A 113 -20.04 1.02 5.98
N SER A 114 -19.01 1.51 5.30
CA SER A 114 -18.86 1.47 3.85
C SER A 114 -17.43 1.83 3.43
N GLN A 115 -17.18 1.79 2.12
CA GLN A 115 -15.94 2.23 1.48
C GLN A 115 -15.52 3.66 1.89
N SER A 116 -16.48 4.50 2.29
CA SER A 116 -16.24 5.90 2.66
C SER A 116 -15.18 6.07 3.75
N LEU A 117 -15.21 5.24 4.80
CA LEU A 117 -14.18 5.34 5.85
C LEU A 117 -12.81 4.88 5.34
N GLY A 118 -12.77 3.91 4.42
CA GLY A 118 -11.55 3.52 3.73
C GLY A 118 -10.91 4.67 2.97
N HIS A 119 -11.71 5.55 2.34
CA HIS A 119 -11.18 6.76 1.69
C HIS A 119 -10.50 7.70 2.70
N HIS A 120 -11.14 7.94 3.85
CA HIS A 120 -10.57 8.78 4.90
C HIS A 120 -9.26 8.20 5.43
N ILE A 121 -9.25 6.91 5.77
CA ILE A 121 -8.06 6.20 6.27
C ILE A 121 -6.92 6.26 5.25
N ALA A 122 -7.22 6.05 3.97
CA ALA A 122 -6.21 6.14 2.91
C ALA A 122 -5.64 7.56 2.78
N ASN A 123 -6.47 8.60 2.87
CA ASN A 123 -6.03 9.99 2.84
C ASN A 123 -5.12 10.32 4.03
N ASP A 124 -5.47 9.87 5.24
CA ASP A 124 -4.64 10.04 6.43
C ASP A 124 -3.31 9.31 6.30
N ALA A 125 -3.30 8.09 5.75
CA ALA A 125 -2.06 7.37 5.50
C ALA A 125 -1.16 8.10 4.49
N VAL A 126 -1.71 8.71 3.44
CA VAL A 126 -0.95 9.55 2.50
C VAL A 126 -0.38 10.78 3.22
N ARG A 127 -1.18 11.47 4.04
CA ARG A 127 -0.73 12.63 4.82
C ARG A 127 0.46 12.26 5.72
N ASP A 128 0.32 11.19 6.49
CA ASP A 128 1.24 10.88 7.58
C ASP A 128 2.55 10.22 7.10
N TRP A 129 2.53 9.53 5.95
CA TRP A 129 3.66 8.70 5.51
C TRP A 129 4.29 9.10 4.18
N VAL A 130 3.63 9.93 3.38
CA VAL A 130 4.06 10.23 2.00
C VAL A 130 4.17 11.73 1.73
N LEU A 131 3.11 12.49 2.02
CA LEU A 131 2.92 13.84 1.50
C LEU A 131 4.06 14.80 1.92
N GLY A 132 4.52 14.71 3.17
CA GLY A 132 5.58 15.57 3.72
C GLY A 132 7.01 15.19 3.34
N LYS A 133 7.24 14.18 2.47
CA LYS A 133 8.60 13.68 2.17
C LYS A 133 9.53 14.73 1.54
N ARG A 134 8.96 15.76 0.92
CA ARG A 134 9.70 16.88 0.30
C ARG A 134 9.51 18.20 1.04
N ASP A 135 9.02 18.18 2.29
CA ASP A 135 8.92 19.40 3.09
C ASP A 135 10.31 20.01 3.28
N GLY A 136 10.47 21.28 2.89
CA GLY A 136 11.75 22.00 2.92
C GLY A 136 12.67 21.72 1.73
N ASP A 137 12.31 20.83 0.81
CA ASP A 137 13.02 20.62 -0.45
C ASP A 137 12.51 21.59 -1.53
N ASN A 138 13.31 22.60 -1.86
CA ASN A 138 13.01 23.61 -2.87
C ASN A 138 13.63 23.28 -4.24
N SER A 139 14.06 22.04 -4.48
CA SER A 139 14.66 21.64 -5.76
C SER A 139 13.66 21.52 -6.92
N PHE A 140 12.36 21.47 -6.62
CA PHE A 140 11.31 21.49 -7.64
C PHE A 140 11.11 22.92 -8.16
N GLU A 141 11.38 23.13 -9.45
CA GLU A 141 11.11 24.40 -10.12
C GLU A 141 9.60 24.59 -10.29
N THR A 142 9.05 25.62 -9.64
CA THR A 142 7.62 25.93 -9.69
C THR A 142 7.29 26.92 -10.80
N THR A 143 6.03 26.90 -11.24
CA THR A 143 5.49 27.86 -12.20
C THR A 143 4.19 28.50 -11.69
N PRO A 144 3.75 29.65 -12.25
CA PRO A 144 2.47 30.25 -11.92
C PRO A 144 1.23 29.41 -12.30
N TYR A 145 1.42 28.26 -12.97
CA TYR A 145 0.33 27.44 -13.54
C TYR A 145 0.32 26.01 -13.00
N ASP A 146 1.10 25.72 -11.96
CA ASP A 146 1.17 24.38 -11.37
C ASP A 146 -0.19 24.03 -10.73
N VAL A 147 -0.76 22.92 -11.17
CA VAL A 147 -2.04 22.39 -10.66
C VAL A 147 -1.95 20.89 -10.44
N SER A 148 -2.88 20.35 -9.66
CA SER A 148 -3.03 18.91 -9.45
C SER A 148 -4.50 18.52 -9.57
N ILE A 149 -4.75 17.38 -10.21
CA ILE A 149 -6.08 16.77 -10.24
C ILE A 149 -6.22 15.94 -8.98
N ILE A 150 -7.27 16.19 -8.18
CA ILE A 150 -7.51 15.50 -6.91
C ILE A 150 -8.81 14.72 -7.01
N GLY A 151 -8.75 13.41 -6.76
CA GLY A 151 -9.93 12.54 -6.72
C GLY A 151 -10.36 11.96 -8.07
N ASP A 152 -9.51 12.07 -9.10
CA ASP A 152 -9.66 11.29 -10.33
C ASP A 152 -8.77 10.04 -10.28
N TYR A 153 -9.32 8.93 -10.75
CA TYR A 153 -8.63 7.64 -10.75
C TYR A 153 -8.48 7.04 -12.15
N ASN A 154 -8.70 7.85 -13.20
CA ASN A 154 -8.44 7.49 -14.58
C ASN A 154 -9.18 6.22 -15.02
N ILE A 155 -10.50 6.21 -14.83
CA ILE A 155 -11.33 5.05 -15.19
C ILE A 155 -11.44 4.96 -16.71
N GLY A 156 -10.69 4.03 -17.29
CA GLY A 156 -10.70 3.84 -18.75
C GLY A 156 -10.13 5.01 -19.55
N GLY A 157 -9.39 5.93 -18.94
CA GLY A 157 -8.82 7.11 -19.60
C GLY A 157 -9.40 8.46 -19.17
N ASP A 158 -10.33 8.48 -18.22
CA ASP A 158 -10.97 9.71 -17.68
C ASP A 158 -9.97 10.72 -17.07
#